data_AF-A0A5J6LBI3-F1
#
_entry.id   AF-A0A5J6LBI3-F1
#
_cell.length_a   1.000
_cell.length_b   1.000
_cell.length_c   1.000
_cell.angle_alpha   90.00
_cell.angle_beta   90.00
_cell.angle_gamma   90.00
#
_symmetry.space_group_name_H-M   'P 1'
#
loop_
_entity.id
_entity.type
_entity.pdbx_description
1 polymer ?
#
loop_
_entity_poly.entity_id
_entity_poly.type
_entity_poly.pdbx_seq_one_letter_code
_entity_poly.pdbx_strand_id
1 'polypeptide(L)'
;MTIRIATTLRVARAQAIIDAIDASLTPATFEQYSGGQPDPDASIDSIPAYAAETAYSIGEYVTAAGRYYRAENGGTSAATAPAWPTNGSTVTDNDITWRDLGEIPILLGTLTLSQPCGTVVVTELAGGVTVVAIEFYAWTEDASADASNIASWGRFRDGDGNTVLDGSVGAEGSGADFIINTTSIVAGGPIRIKEGTTPQLIEPGS
;
A
#
# COMPACT_ATOMS: atom_id res chain seq x y z
N MET A 1 11.37 -5.10 -30.34
CA MET A 1 12.36 -5.95 -29.67
C MET A 1 12.10 -5.81 -28.17
N THR A 2 11.64 -6.85 -27.50
CA THR A 2 11.26 -6.80 -26.08
C THR A 2 12.36 -7.46 -25.28
N ILE A 3 12.87 -6.77 -24.25
CA ILE A 3 13.80 -7.36 -23.28
C ILE A 3 13.03 -8.46 -22.52
N ARG A 4 13.61 -9.66 -22.40
CA ARG A 4 13.02 -10.80 -21.68
C ARG A 4 13.84 -11.14 -20.45
N ILE A 5 13.17 -11.39 -19.34
CA ILE A 5 13.78 -11.85 -18.07
C ILE A 5 13.71 -13.37 -18.01
N ALA A 6 14.82 -14.03 -17.68
CA ALA A 6 14.86 -15.49 -17.54
C ALA A 6 13.96 -15.97 -16.39
N THR A 7 13.34 -17.15 -16.55
CA THR A 7 12.45 -17.74 -15.54
C THR A 7 13.13 -17.87 -14.18
N THR A 8 14.41 -18.23 -14.14
CA THR A 8 15.18 -18.32 -12.89
C THR A 8 15.27 -16.99 -12.15
N LEU A 9 15.41 -15.86 -12.85
CA LEU A 9 15.45 -14.54 -12.22
C LEU A 9 14.07 -14.09 -11.74
N ARG A 10 13.00 -14.45 -12.47
CA ARG A 10 11.61 -14.21 -12.04
C ARG A 10 11.26 -15.01 -10.79
N VAL A 11 11.66 -16.28 -10.74
CA VAL A 11 11.53 -17.14 -9.54
C VAL A 11 12.32 -16.58 -8.37
N ALA A 12 13.58 -16.15 -8.58
CA ALA A 12 14.39 -15.57 -7.52
C ALA A 12 13.77 -14.29 -6.94
N ARG A 13 13.17 -13.44 -7.78
CA ARG A 13 12.46 -12.23 -7.33
C ARG A 13 11.19 -12.57 -6.55
N ALA A 14 10.39 -13.51 -7.04
CA ALA A 14 9.20 -13.97 -6.31
C ALA A 14 9.57 -14.57 -4.95
N GLN A 15 10.66 -15.35 -4.88
CA GLN A 15 11.14 -15.93 -3.64
C GLN A 15 11.62 -14.85 -2.67
N ALA A 16 12.37 -13.85 -3.15
CA ALA A 16 12.83 -12.75 -2.29
C ALA A 16 11.67 -11.94 -1.69
N ILE A 17 10.54 -11.84 -2.38
CA ILE A 17 9.32 -11.22 -1.85
C ILE A 17 8.73 -12.08 -0.73
N ILE A 18 8.58 -13.40 -0.94
CA ILE A 18 8.10 -14.31 0.13
C ILE A 18 9.03 -14.27 1.34
N ASP A 19 10.34 -14.36 1.12
CA ASP A 19 11.33 -14.34 2.20
C ASP A 19 11.28 -13.03 3.00
N ALA A 20 10.93 -11.90 2.37
CA ALA A 20 10.74 -10.63 3.04
C ALA A 20 9.44 -10.58 3.86
N ILE A 21 8.34 -11.16 3.34
CA ILE A 21 7.06 -11.26 4.07
C ILE A 21 7.22 -12.20 5.28
N ASP A 22 7.88 -13.34 5.09
CA ASP A 22 8.15 -14.37 6.10
C ASP A 22 9.46 -14.13 6.88
N ALA A 23 9.99 -12.91 6.88
CA ALA A 23 11.26 -12.60 7.54
C ALA A 23 11.22 -12.88 9.06
N SER A 24 10.03 -12.81 9.66
CA SER A 24 9.78 -13.10 11.07
C SER A 24 9.09 -14.45 11.29
N LEU A 25 9.16 -14.95 12.54
CA LEU A 25 8.42 -16.14 12.97
C LEU A 25 6.96 -15.82 13.34
N THR A 26 6.62 -14.55 13.53
CA THR A 26 5.25 -14.09 13.67
C THR A 26 4.61 -13.94 12.30
N PRO A 27 3.31 -14.23 12.15
CA PRO A 27 2.65 -14.09 10.86
C PRO A 27 2.63 -12.64 10.37
N ALA A 28 2.86 -12.47 9.08
CA ALA A 28 2.71 -11.20 8.36
C ALA A 28 1.27 -10.69 8.36
N THR A 29 1.10 -9.39 8.13
CA THR A 29 -0.21 -8.74 8.02
C THR A 29 -0.39 -8.06 6.66
N PHE A 30 -1.65 -7.99 6.24
CA PHE A 30 -2.09 -7.14 5.15
C PHE A 30 -3.08 -6.10 5.68
N GLU A 31 -2.63 -4.86 5.70
CA GLU A 31 -3.36 -3.71 6.19
C GLU A 31 -4.06 -3.00 5.04
N GLN A 32 -5.35 -2.72 5.19
CA GLN A 32 -6.16 -2.06 4.18
C GLN A 32 -6.46 -0.62 4.60
N TYR A 33 -6.26 0.31 3.71
CA TYR A 33 -6.40 1.74 3.98
C TYR A 33 -7.35 2.42 3.00
N SER A 34 -7.99 3.49 3.46
CA SER A 34 -8.63 4.47 2.57
C SER A 34 -7.59 5.35 1.87
N GLY A 35 -8.04 6.23 0.98
CA GLY A 35 -7.21 7.29 0.41
C GLY A 35 -6.05 6.82 -0.49
N GLY A 36 -5.11 7.73 -0.73
CA GLY A 36 -3.89 7.44 -1.51
C GLY A 36 -2.76 6.94 -0.62
N GLN A 37 -1.82 6.20 -1.20
CA GLN A 37 -0.58 5.83 -0.51
C GLN A 37 0.20 7.09 -0.12
N PRO A 38 0.48 7.33 1.17
CA PRO A 38 1.17 8.54 1.60
C PRO A 38 2.64 8.54 1.17
N ASP A 39 3.33 7.41 1.30
CA ASP A 39 4.65 7.10 0.77
C ASP A 39 4.89 5.58 0.90
N PRO A 40 5.61 4.90 -0.01
CA PRO A 40 5.98 3.49 0.15
C PRO A 40 6.68 3.15 1.45
N ASP A 41 7.49 4.07 1.99
CA ASP A 41 8.31 3.78 3.17
C ASP A 41 7.84 4.50 4.43
N ALA A 42 6.93 5.49 4.31
CA ALA A 42 6.45 6.23 5.47
C ALA A 42 5.27 5.51 6.15
N SER A 43 5.31 5.48 7.48
CA SER A 43 4.14 5.10 8.27
C SER A 43 3.10 6.21 8.22
N ILE A 44 1.90 5.84 7.81
CA ILE A 44 0.73 6.71 7.78
C ILE A 44 0.33 7.21 9.17
N ASP A 45 0.60 6.42 10.21
CA ASP A 45 0.27 6.73 11.60
C ASP A 45 1.20 7.80 12.21
N SER A 46 2.17 8.28 11.45
CA SER A 46 3.24 9.15 11.93
C SER A 46 3.35 10.50 11.22
N ILE A 47 2.41 10.86 10.34
CA ILE A 47 2.47 12.15 9.63
C ILE A 47 2.15 13.29 10.62
N PRO A 48 3.12 14.18 10.93
CA PRO A 48 2.90 15.25 11.89
C PRO A 48 1.88 16.26 11.39
N ALA A 49 1.17 16.92 12.31
CA ALA A 49 0.33 18.06 11.96
C ALA A 49 1.19 19.25 11.51
N TYR A 50 0.70 20.00 10.53
CA TYR A 50 1.34 21.23 10.10
C TYR A 50 1.56 22.19 11.28
N ALA A 51 2.76 22.73 11.37
CA ALA A 51 3.15 23.82 12.25
C ALA A 51 3.64 25.04 11.45
N ALA A 52 3.20 26.23 11.87
CA ALA A 52 3.65 27.52 11.35
C ALA A 52 5.10 27.82 11.77
N GLU A 53 5.79 28.68 11.03
CA GLU A 53 7.17 29.13 11.29
C GLU A 53 8.16 27.98 11.53
N THR A 54 7.91 26.85 10.87
CA THR A 54 8.66 25.60 11.05
C THR A 54 9.45 25.30 9.79
N ALA A 55 10.71 24.89 9.97
CA ALA A 55 11.55 24.45 8.86
C ALA A 55 11.21 23.01 8.48
N TYR A 56 10.97 22.79 7.19
CA TYR A 56 10.69 21.48 6.60
C TYR A 56 11.67 21.17 5.48
N SER A 57 11.90 19.88 5.26
CA SER A 57 12.69 19.40 4.13
C SER A 57 11.81 19.03 2.94
N ILE A 58 12.39 19.03 1.73
CA ILE A 58 11.70 18.50 0.55
C ILE A 58 11.29 17.04 0.78
N GLY A 59 10.08 16.67 0.35
CA GLY A 59 9.52 15.33 0.52
C GLY A 59 8.89 15.06 1.88
N GLU A 60 9.00 15.98 2.84
CA GLU A 60 8.34 15.83 4.15
C GLU A 60 6.82 15.94 4.02
N TYR A 61 6.10 15.17 4.84
CA TYR A 61 4.64 15.14 4.84
C TYR A 61 4.08 15.81 6.09
N VAL A 62 2.97 16.54 5.93
CA VAL A 62 2.21 17.12 7.05
C VAL A 62 0.71 16.89 6.88
N THR A 63 -0.02 16.87 7.99
CA THR A 63 -1.48 16.86 7.99
C THR A 63 -2.06 18.25 8.25
N ALA A 64 -3.08 18.63 7.48
CA ALA A 64 -3.85 19.86 7.67
C ALA A 64 -5.25 19.70 7.07
N ALA A 65 -6.28 20.28 7.72
CA ALA A 65 -7.65 20.29 7.21
C ALA A 65 -8.20 18.90 6.77
N GLY A 66 -7.84 17.83 7.49
CA GLY A 66 -8.28 16.44 7.21
C GLY A 66 -7.57 15.77 6.03
N ARG A 67 -6.50 16.38 5.52
CA ARG A 67 -5.73 15.95 4.35
C ARG A 67 -4.25 15.93 4.67
N TYR A 68 -3.47 15.28 3.81
CA TYR A 68 -2.02 15.27 3.92
C TYR A 68 -1.38 15.94 2.71
N TYR A 69 -0.26 16.60 2.95
CA TYR A 69 0.45 17.39 1.96
C TYR A 69 1.92 17.06 1.98
N ARG A 70 2.56 17.09 0.81
CA ARG A 70 4.00 16.89 0.66
C ARG A 70 4.69 18.20 0.35
N ALA A 71 5.83 18.45 1.00
CA ALA A 71 6.73 19.54 0.68
C ALA A 71 7.40 19.33 -0.69
N GLU A 72 7.16 20.21 -1.65
CA GLU A 72 7.79 20.17 -2.98
C GLU A 72 9.20 20.80 -2.97
N ASN A 73 9.54 21.53 -1.92
CA ASN A 73 10.85 22.11 -1.67
C ASN A 73 11.10 22.25 -0.17
N GLY A 74 12.38 22.39 0.22
CA GLY A 74 12.73 22.75 1.58
C GLY A 74 12.53 24.25 1.84
N GLY A 75 12.19 24.61 3.07
CA GLY A 75 11.93 26.00 3.46
C GLY A 75 11.28 26.12 4.84
N THR A 76 10.89 27.33 5.21
CA THR A 76 10.16 27.62 6.45
C THR A 76 8.73 28.04 6.13
N SER A 77 7.75 27.43 6.81
CA SER A 77 6.33 27.78 6.68
C SER A 77 6.03 29.19 7.16
N ALA A 78 4.95 29.80 6.67
CA ALA A 78 4.56 31.14 7.09
C ALA A 78 4.10 31.18 8.55
N ALA A 79 3.95 32.39 9.09
CA ALA A 79 3.37 32.63 10.40
C ALA A 79 1.86 32.32 10.47
N THR A 80 1.19 32.16 9.33
CA THR A 80 -0.22 31.81 9.26
C THR A 80 -0.40 30.77 8.18
N ALA A 81 -1.12 29.69 8.51
CA ALA A 81 -1.38 28.60 7.57
C ALA A 81 -2.03 29.11 6.28
N PRO A 82 -1.64 28.57 5.12
CA PRO A 82 -2.24 28.94 3.84
C PRO A 82 -3.68 28.42 3.75
N ALA A 83 -4.42 28.91 2.75
CA ALA A 83 -5.64 28.26 2.33
C ALA A 83 -5.28 26.94 1.62
N TRP A 84 -5.54 25.82 2.29
CA TRP A 84 -5.14 24.51 1.80
C TRP A 84 -5.94 24.05 0.57
N PRO A 85 -5.28 23.63 -0.52
CA PRO A 85 -5.95 23.06 -1.68
C PRO A 85 -6.52 21.66 -1.38
N THR A 86 -7.58 21.26 -2.09
CA THR A 86 -8.25 19.96 -1.89
C THR A 86 -8.41 19.15 -3.18
N ASN A 87 -7.68 19.55 -4.22
CA ASN A 87 -7.81 19.06 -5.59
C ASN A 87 -6.48 18.56 -6.18
N GLY A 88 -5.50 18.23 -5.34
CA GLY A 88 -4.17 17.81 -5.77
C GLY A 88 -3.25 18.93 -6.26
N SER A 89 -3.68 20.20 -6.17
CA SER A 89 -2.86 21.34 -6.55
C SER A 89 -1.85 21.71 -5.45
N THR A 90 -1.00 22.69 -5.76
CA THR A 90 0.03 23.18 -4.85
C THR A 90 -0.33 24.54 -4.26
N VAL A 91 0.19 24.84 -3.07
CA VAL A 91 0.08 26.14 -2.43
C VAL A 91 1.41 26.57 -1.85
N THR A 92 1.78 27.83 -2.06
CA THR A 92 2.97 28.44 -1.46
C THR A 92 2.62 28.99 -0.07
N ASP A 93 3.44 28.64 0.91
CA ASP A 93 3.33 28.98 2.32
C ASP A 93 4.67 29.55 2.79
N ASN A 94 4.88 30.85 2.52
CA ASN A 94 6.20 31.51 2.61
C ASN A 94 7.22 30.87 1.64
N ASP A 95 8.30 30.29 2.15
CA ASP A 95 9.40 29.75 1.33
C ASP A 95 9.17 28.28 0.93
N ILE A 96 8.14 27.62 1.49
CA ILE A 96 7.78 26.24 1.19
C ILE A 96 6.54 26.17 0.29
N THR A 97 6.51 25.18 -0.60
CA THR A 97 5.37 24.86 -1.46
C THR A 97 4.85 23.47 -1.10
N TRP A 98 3.58 23.38 -0.76
CA TRP A 98 2.91 22.14 -0.39
C TRP A 98 2.07 21.61 -1.54
N ARG A 99 2.07 20.30 -1.79
CA ARG A 99 1.15 19.62 -2.71
C ARG A 99 0.11 18.83 -1.94
N ASP A 100 -1.17 19.02 -2.26
CA ASP A 100 -2.25 18.16 -1.75
C ASP A 100 -2.11 16.74 -2.32
N LEU A 101 -2.15 15.74 -1.45
CA LEU A 101 -2.08 14.33 -1.84
C LEU A 101 -3.36 13.55 -1.52
N GLY A 102 -4.38 14.20 -0.96
CA GLY A 102 -5.65 13.57 -0.66
C GLY A 102 -6.04 13.62 0.81
N GLU A 103 -7.13 12.92 1.13
CA GLU A 103 -7.55 12.71 2.51
C GLU A 103 -6.51 11.91 3.27
N ILE A 104 -6.36 12.20 4.57
CA ILE A 104 -5.49 11.41 5.44
C ILE A 104 -5.97 9.96 5.38
N PRO A 105 -5.13 9.02 4.97
CA PRO A 105 -5.59 7.66 4.79
C PRO A 105 -5.82 7.00 6.18
N ILE A 106 -6.82 6.13 6.27
CA ILE A 106 -7.32 5.57 7.54
C ILE A 106 -7.21 4.06 7.44
N LEU A 107 -6.66 3.40 8.47
CA LEU A 107 -6.67 1.94 8.57
C LEU A 107 -8.12 1.45 8.69
N LEU A 108 -8.54 0.61 7.74
CA LEU A 108 -9.88 0.06 7.67
C LEU A 108 -9.97 -1.34 8.27
N GLY A 109 -8.87 -2.08 8.23
CA GLY A 109 -8.77 -3.38 8.87
C GLY A 109 -7.49 -4.12 8.51
N THR A 110 -7.26 -5.20 9.24
CA THR A 110 -6.01 -5.97 9.19
C THR A 110 -6.28 -7.45 8.99
N LEU A 111 -5.77 -8.02 7.91
CA LEU A 111 -5.82 -9.45 7.64
C LEU A 111 -4.49 -10.08 8.02
N THR A 112 -4.53 -11.23 8.70
CA THR A 112 -3.30 -11.94 9.11
C THR A 112 -3.02 -13.10 8.17
N LEU A 113 -1.81 -13.20 7.65
CA LEU A 113 -1.43 -14.30 6.76
C LEU A 113 -1.12 -15.57 7.56
N SER A 114 -0.97 -16.70 6.87
CA SER A 114 -0.33 -17.89 7.45
C SER A 114 1.16 -17.62 7.68
N GLN A 115 1.78 -18.38 8.59
CA GLN A 115 3.24 -18.46 8.71
C GLN A 115 3.68 -19.91 8.46
N PRO A 116 4.41 -20.21 7.37
CA PRO A 116 4.82 -19.33 6.27
C PRO A 116 3.64 -18.76 5.46
N CYS A 117 3.86 -17.70 4.68
CA CYS A 117 2.83 -16.94 4.00
C CYS A 117 2.38 -17.56 2.67
N GLY A 118 3.24 -18.34 2.01
CA GLY A 118 2.94 -18.90 0.70
C GLY A 118 4.08 -19.66 0.05
N THR A 119 3.99 -19.84 -1.27
CA THR A 119 5.00 -20.49 -2.09
C THR A 119 5.10 -19.87 -3.49
N VAL A 120 6.25 -20.00 -4.15
CA VAL A 120 6.41 -19.63 -5.56
C VAL A 120 5.97 -20.80 -6.44
N VAL A 121 5.07 -20.53 -7.38
CA VAL A 121 4.57 -21.49 -8.36
C VAL A 121 5.01 -21.09 -9.76
N VAL A 122 5.50 -22.08 -10.50
CA VAL A 122 5.86 -21.95 -11.92
C VAL A 122 4.92 -22.81 -12.74
N THR A 123 4.13 -22.16 -13.60
CA THR A 123 3.18 -22.82 -14.49
C THR A 123 3.66 -22.72 -15.92
N GLU A 124 3.82 -23.86 -16.58
CA GLU A 124 4.10 -23.92 -18.02
C GLU A 124 2.80 -23.81 -18.81
N LEU A 125 2.74 -22.81 -19.71
CA LEU A 125 1.67 -22.63 -20.69
C LEU A 125 2.10 -23.21 -22.05
N ALA A 126 1.12 -23.38 -22.93
CA ALA A 126 1.38 -23.79 -24.30
C ALA A 126 2.36 -22.84 -25.00
N GLY A 127 3.23 -23.40 -25.85
CA GLY A 127 4.24 -22.62 -26.58
C GLY A 127 5.53 -22.33 -25.81
N GLY A 128 5.75 -22.97 -24.64
CA GLY A 128 6.98 -22.82 -23.85
C GLY A 128 7.02 -21.55 -23.00
N VAL A 129 5.86 -20.94 -22.76
CA VAL A 129 5.71 -19.73 -21.94
C VAL A 129 5.58 -20.15 -20.47
N THR A 130 6.37 -19.56 -19.58
CA THR A 130 6.28 -19.84 -18.13
C THR A 130 5.68 -18.67 -17.37
N VAL A 131 4.64 -18.90 -16.58
CA VAL A 131 4.11 -17.95 -15.60
C VAL A 131 4.74 -18.26 -14.24
N VAL A 132 5.23 -17.22 -13.56
CA VAL A 132 5.72 -17.31 -12.19
C VAL A 132 4.77 -16.48 -11.34
N ALA A 133 4.22 -17.09 -10.30
CA ALA A 133 3.29 -16.48 -9.39
C ALA A 133 3.68 -16.78 -7.94
N ILE A 134 3.28 -15.90 -7.03
CA ILE A 134 3.25 -16.20 -5.60
C ILE A 134 1.84 -16.69 -5.28
N GLU A 135 1.74 -17.90 -4.73
CA GLU A 135 0.51 -18.42 -4.15
C GLU A 135 0.57 -18.27 -2.65
N PHE A 136 -0.21 -17.34 -2.11
CA PHE A 136 -0.39 -17.21 -0.67
C PHE A 136 -1.24 -18.37 -0.11
N TYR A 137 -0.89 -18.82 1.09
CA TYR A 137 -1.69 -19.77 1.86
C TYR A 137 -2.92 -19.08 2.50
N ALA A 138 -3.49 -19.66 3.55
CA ALA A 138 -4.70 -19.15 4.17
C ALA A 138 -4.49 -17.78 4.83
N TRP A 139 -5.50 -16.93 4.75
CA TRP A 139 -5.55 -15.65 5.44
C TRP A 139 -6.63 -15.72 6.51
N THR A 140 -6.34 -15.16 7.68
CA THR A 140 -7.31 -14.95 8.74
C THR A 140 -8.07 -13.66 8.45
N GLU A 141 -9.39 -13.79 8.27
CA GLU A 141 -10.30 -12.66 8.07
C GLU A 141 -10.28 -11.70 9.25
N ASP A 142 -10.48 -10.42 8.97
CA ASP A 142 -10.74 -9.42 9.99
C ASP A 142 -12.21 -9.54 10.37
N ALA A 143 -12.49 -10.04 11.58
CA ALA A 143 -13.85 -10.23 12.04
C ALA A 143 -14.57 -8.91 12.38
N SER A 144 -13.83 -7.81 12.53
CA SER A 144 -14.35 -6.53 12.98
C SER A 144 -13.46 -5.39 12.47
N ALA A 145 -13.76 -4.91 11.26
CA ALA A 145 -13.09 -3.77 10.64
C ALA A 145 -12.95 -2.57 11.59
N ASP A 146 -11.78 -1.93 11.56
CA ASP A 146 -11.44 -0.80 12.42
C ASP A 146 -12.24 0.47 12.08
N ALA A 147 -12.52 0.69 10.78
CA ALA A 147 -13.19 1.89 10.31
C ALA A 147 -14.05 1.66 9.05
N SER A 148 -14.95 2.61 8.78
CA SER A 148 -15.77 2.64 7.56
C SER A 148 -15.17 3.58 6.54
N ASN A 149 -14.78 3.07 5.37
CA ASN A 149 -14.43 3.87 4.19
C ASN A 149 -14.28 2.97 2.97
N ILE A 150 -13.84 3.55 1.85
CA ILE A 150 -13.48 2.81 0.64
C ILE A 150 -12.00 2.42 0.70
N ALA A 151 -11.72 1.12 0.78
CA ALA A 151 -10.38 0.57 0.63
C ALA A 151 -9.86 0.85 -0.78
N SER A 152 -8.69 1.47 -0.86
CA SER A 152 -8.07 1.88 -2.13
C SER A 152 -6.56 1.58 -2.17
N TRP A 153 -5.96 1.31 -1.03
CA TRP A 153 -4.55 0.96 -0.90
C TRP A 153 -4.38 -0.14 0.16
N GLY A 154 -3.39 -1.01 -0.06
CA GLY A 154 -3.06 -2.11 0.83
C GLY A 154 -1.55 -2.23 1.02
N ARG A 155 -1.15 -2.59 2.24
CA ARG A 155 0.24 -2.74 2.67
C ARG A 155 0.47 -4.09 3.32
N PHE A 156 1.48 -4.80 2.84
CA PHE A 156 2.03 -5.97 3.53
C PHE A 156 3.08 -5.54 4.54
N ARG A 157 2.97 -6.05 5.76
CA ARG A 157 4.03 -6.00 6.76
C ARG A 157 4.50 -7.40 7.12
N ASP A 158 5.79 -7.55 7.38
CA ASP A 158 6.31 -8.75 8.01
C ASP A 158 5.78 -8.86 9.46
N GLY A 159 6.04 -10.00 10.09
CA GLY A 159 5.64 -10.23 11.48
C GLY A 159 6.29 -9.31 12.51
N ASP A 160 7.31 -8.52 12.14
CA ASP A 160 7.97 -7.53 12.99
C ASP A 160 7.42 -6.10 12.74
N GLY A 161 6.50 -5.93 11.79
CA GLY A 161 5.86 -4.66 11.44
C GLY A 161 6.57 -3.86 10.35
N ASN A 162 7.62 -4.40 9.72
CA ASN A 162 8.31 -3.73 8.62
C ASN A 162 7.49 -3.80 7.34
N THR A 163 7.39 -2.69 6.60
CA THR A 163 6.73 -2.66 5.29
C THR A 163 7.49 -3.53 4.29
N VAL A 164 6.77 -4.40 3.57
CA VAL A 164 7.35 -5.28 2.54
C VAL A 164 6.88 -4.94 1.14
N LEU A 165 5.57 -4.71 0.97
CA LEU A 165 4.99 -4.47 -0.36
C LEU A 165 3.73 -3.63 -0.25
N ASP A 166 3.57 -2.70 -1.18
CA ASP A 166 2.39 -1.85 -1.30
C ASP A 166 1.74 -2.01 -2.67
N GLY A 167 0.44 -1.80 -2.73
CA GLY A 167 -0.31 -1.89 -3.98
C GLY A 167 -1.71 -1.31 -3.87
N SER A 168 -2.29 -0.99 -5.02
CA SER A 168 -3.67 -0.54 -5.12
C SER A 168 -4.64 -1.66 -4.71
N VAL A 169 -5.72 -1.30 -4.01
CA VAL A 169 -6.80 -2.22 -3.64
C VAL A 169 -8.05 -1.89 -4.44
N GLY A 170 -8.68 -2.91 -4.99
CA GLY A 170 -9.87 -2.73 -5.82
C GLY A 170 -10.79 -3.95 -5.82
N ALA A 171 -11.98 -3.77 -6.38
CA ALA A 171 -12.90 -4.87 -6.66
C ALA A 171 -12.49 -5.59 -7.95
N GLU A 172 -13.07 -6.78 -8.20
CA GLU A 172 -12.84 -7.54 -9.43
C GLU A 172 -13.10 -6.70 -10.69
N GLY A 173 -12.17 -6.75 -11.65
CA GLY A 173 -12.23 -5.96 -12.88
C GLY A 173 -11.71 -4.50 -12.77
N SER A 174 -11.29 -4.06 -11.58
CA SER A 174 -10.70 -2.72 -11.38
C SER A 174 -9.31 -2.56 -12.01
N GLY A 175 -8.58 -3.65 -12.22
CA GLY A 175 -7.16 -3.62 -12.59
C GLY A 175 -6.23 -3.23 -11.45
N ALA A 176 -6.73 -3.19 -10.20
CA ALA A 176 -5.91 -3.00 -9.01
C ALA A 176 -4.97 -4.19 -8.75
N ASP A 177 -3.88 -3.92 -8.03
CA ASP A 177 -2.87 -4.93 -7.68
C ASP A 177 -3.45 -6.00 -6.74
N PHE A 178 -4.32 -5.58 -5.83
CA PHE A 178 -5.00 -6.42 -4.86
C PHE A 178 -6.50 -6.39 -5.07
N ILE A 179 -7.07 -7.55 -5.34
CA ILE A 179 -8.51 -7.71 -5.57
C ILE A 179 -9.17 -8.21 -4.31
N ILE A 180 -10.20 -7.51 -3.84
CA ILE A 180 -11.02 -7.90 -2.68
C ILE A 180 -12.49 -7.99 -3.06
N ASN A 181 -13.30 -8.64 -2.21
CA ASN A 181 -14.72 -8.85 -2.49
C ASN A 181 -15.52 -7.53 -2.55
N THR A 182 -15.24 -6.61 -1.62
CA THR A 182 -15.86 -5.28 -1.56
C THR A 182 -14.85 -4.28 -1.05
N THR A 183 -14.72 -3.15 -1.73
CA THR A 183 -13.90 -2.02 -1.26
C THR A 183 -14.66 -1.13 -0.27
N SER A 184 -15.99 -1.20 -0.22
CA SER A 184 -16.75 -0.51 0.81
C SER A 184 -16.66 -1.29 2.11
N ILE A 185 -15.78 -0.85 3.01
CA ILE A 185 -15.60 -1.41 4.34
C ILE A 185 -16.51 -0.68 5.31
N VAL A 186 -17.13 -1.44 6.22
CA VAL A 186 -18.00 -0.93 7.27
C VAL A 186 -17.41 -1.35 8.61
N ALA A 187 -17.13 -0.38 9.48
CA ALA A 187 -16.62 -0.60 10.83
C ALA A 187 -17.43 -1.66 11.59
N GLY A 188 -16.75 -2.56 12.28
CA GLY A 188 -17.33 -3.68 13.01
C GLY A 188 -17.90 -4.81 12.12
N GLY A 189 -17.88 -4.65 10.80
CA GLY A 189 -18.21 -5.71 9.84
C GLY A 189 -16.99 -6.57 9.50
N PRO A 190 -17.18 -7.80 8.99
CA PRO A 190 -16.06 -8.64 8.59
C PRO A 190 -15.45 -8.18 7.26
N ILE A 191 -14.12 -8.21 7.17
CA ILE A 191 -13.38 -8.04 5.91
C ILE A 191 -12.91 -9.42 5.44
N ARG A 192 -13.39 -9.82 4.25
CA ARG A 192 -13.16 -11.14 3.67
C ARG A 192 -12.36 -11.06 2.39
N ILE A 193 -11.43 -11.98 2.22
CA ILE A 193 -10.81 -12.24 0.92
C ILE A 193 -11.77 -13.13 0.13
N LYS A 194 -12.07 -12.73 -1.11
CA LYS A 194 -12.84 -13.60 -2.02
C LYS A 194 -11.95 -14.78 -2.39
N GLU A 195 -12.49 -15.99 -2.34
CA GLU A 195 -11.78 -17.20 -2.78
C GLU A 195 -11.21 -16.99 -4.20
N GLY A 196 -9.92 -17.29 -4.40
CA GLY A 196 -9.24 -17.07 -5.69
C GLY A 196 -8.85 -15.62 -6.00
N THR A 197 -8.95 -14.69 -5.04
CA THR A 197 -8.49 -13.29 -5.17
C THR A 197 -7.27 -12.96 -4.31
N THR A 198 -6.60 -13.97 -3.75
CA THR A 198 -5.31 -13.75 -3.09
C THR A 198 -4.40 -12.99 -4.07
N PRO A 199 -3.78 -11.87 -3.63
CA PRO A 199 -2.84 -11.12 -4.43
C PRO A 199 -1.88 -12.03 -5.18
N GLN A 200 -1.99 -12.08 -6.51
CA GLN A 200 -1.01 -12.79 -7.31
C GLN A 200 -0.07 -11.76 -7.90
N LEU A 201 1.19 -11.77 -7.44
CA LEU A 201 2.24 -11.09 -8.17
C LEU A 201 2.56 -11.93 -9.41
N ILE A 202 1.78 -11.71 -10.46
CA ILE A 202 1.96 -12.38 -11.76
C ILE A 202 2.97 -11.56 -12.54
N GLU A 203 4.17 -12.10 -12.70
CA GLU A 203 5.03 -11.63 -13.77
C GLU A 203 4.58 -12.36 -15.04
N PRO A 204 3.92 -11.74 -16.02
CA PRO A 204 3.58 -12.44 -17.25
C PRO A 204 4.87 -12.90 -17.92
N GLY A 205 4.97 -14.20 -18.20
CA GLY A 205 5.99 -14.72 -19.09
C GLY A 205 5.64 -14.37 -20.53
N SER A 206 6.65 -14.02 -21.31
CA SER A 206 6.52 -13.96 -22.78
C SER A 206 6.43 -15.34 -23.38
#